data_AF-A0A0R1HWU1-F1
#
_entry.id   AF-A0A0R1HWU1-F1
#
_cell.length_a   1.000
_cell.length_b   1.000
_cell.length_c   1.000
_cell.angle_alpha   90.00
_cell.angle_beta   90.00
_cell.angle_gamma   90.00
#
_symmetry.space_group_name_H-M   'P 1'
#
loop_
_entity.id
_entity.type
_entity.pdbx_description
1 polymer ?
#
loop_
_entity_poly.entity_id
_entity_poly.type
_entity_poly.pdbx_seq_one_letter_code
_entity_poly.pdbx_strand_id
1 'polypeptide(L)'
;MKTFTKIASTIVLSFTLAMGGAIPTVPTDVQARTRVVYIAPHHGKKYHFSRHCRGLNNAGKITKHTLKWARAHHYTLCGWEK
;
A
#
# COMPACT_ATOMS: atom_id res chain seq x y z
N MET A 1 6.46 -15.35 -27.70
CA MET A 1 5.51 -15.59 -26.59
C MET A 1 4.18 -14.89 -26.89
N LYS A 2 3.26 -15.67 -27.48
CA LYS A 2 1.78 -15.67 -27.38
C LYS A 2 1.06 -14.32 -27.13
N THR A 3 0.88 -13.61 -28.24
CA THR A 3 -0.34 -12.94 -28.73
C THR A 3 -1.54 -12.80 -27.78
N PHE A 4 -1.80 -11.55 -27.41
CA PHE A 4 -3.05 -11.09 -26.79
C PHE A 4 -4.26 -11.35 -27.70
N THR A 5 -5.13 -12.22 -27.24
CA THR A 5 -6.34 -12.66 -27.93
C THR A 5 -7.46 -11.66 -27.67
N LYS A 6 -7.85 -10.91 -28.71
CA LYS A 6 -9.21 -10.39 -28.82
C LYS A 6 -10.12 -11.59 -29.08
N ILE A 7 -11.00 -11.91 -28.13
CA ILE A 7 -12.16 -12.76 -28.44
C ILE A 7 -13.37 -12.11 -27.78
N ALA A 8 -14.16 -11.50 -28.66
CA ALA A 8 -15.50 -11.02 -28.39
C ALA A 8 -16.44 -12.22 -28.19
N SER A 9 -17.49 -11.97 -27.41
CA SER A 9 -18.84 -12.52 -27.55
C SER A 9 -19.00 -14.04 -27.63
N THR A 10 -19.54 -14.64 -26.58
CA THR A 10 -20.73 -15.49 -26.73
C THR A 10 -21.61 -15.35 -25.48
N ILE A 11 -22.80 -14.83 -25.72
CA ILE A 11 -23.95 -14.83 -24.81
C ILE A 11 -24.41 -16.29 -24.73
N VAL A 12 -24.39 -16.89 -23.54
CA VAL A 12 -25.20 -18.06 -23.23
C VAL A 12 -26.15 -17.67 -22.10
N LEU A 13 -27.37 -17.38 -22.51
CA LEU A 13 -28.54 -17.17 -21.68
C LEU A 13 -28.95 -18.52 -21.09
N SER A 14 -28.65 -18.75 -19.81
CA SER A 14 -29.15 -19.91 -19.06
C SER A 14 -29.95 -19.44 -17.84
N PHE A 15 -31.24 -19.18 -18.05
CA PHE A 15 -32.32 -19.43 -17.06
C PHE A 15 -32.38 -20.98 -16.90
N THR A 16 -32.51 -21.65 -15.76
CA THR A 16 -33.35 -21.39 -14.59
C THR A 16 -33.01 -22.36 -13.44
N LEU A 17 -33.31 -21.91 -12.21
CA LEU A 17 -33.76 -22.67 -11.03
C LEU A 17 -32.81 -23.73 -10.41
N ALA A 18 -32.11 -23.33 -9.35
CA ALA A 18 -32.16 -24.01 -8.06
C ALA A 18 -31.68 -23.05 -6.95
N MET A 19 -32.56 -22.79 -5.99
CA MET A 19 -32.26 -22.10 -4.73
C MET A 19 -31.08 -22.76 -4.03
N GLY A 20 -30.03 -21.98 -3.79
CA GLY A 20 -28.81 -22.39 -3.10
C GLY A 20 -27.69 -21.41 -3.40
N GLY A 21 -27.92 -20.13 -3.10
CA GLY A 21 -27.04 -19.03 -3.47
C GLY A 21 -25.61 -19.21 -2.96
N ALA A 22 -24.74 -19.74 -3.82
CA ALA A 22 -23.31 -19.52 -3.70
C ALA A 22 -23.04 -18.06 -4.07
N ILE A 23 -23.00 -17.21 -3.05
CA ILE A 23 -22.48 -15.85 -3.15
C ILE A 23 -21.11 -15.93 -3.84
N PRO A 24 -20.87 -15.25 -4.97
CA PRO A 24 -19.52 -15.11 -5.50
C PRO A 24 -18.73 -14.34 -4.44
N THR A 25 -17.78 -15.00 -3.78
CA THR A 25 -16.80 -14.32 -2.95
C THR A 25 -15.95 -13.47 -3.89
N VAL A 26 -16.34 -12.22 -4.10
CA VAL A 26 -15.47 -11.20 -4.68
C VAL A 26 -14.18 -11.22 -3.86
N PRO A 27 -13.02 -11.52 -4.46
CA PRO A 27 -11.76 -11.36 -3.75
C PRO A 27 -11.63 -9.87 -3.46
N THR A 28 -11.99 -9.46 -2.24
CA THR A 28 -11.63 -8.16 -1.72
C THR A 28 -10.11 -8.16 -1.68
N ASP A 29 -9.47 -7.51 -2.65
CA ASP A 29 -8.06 -7.25 -2.60
C ASP A 29 -7.83 -6.42 -1.34
N VAL A 30 -7.32 -7.05 -0.29
CA VAL A 30 -6.76 -6.34 0.84
C VAL A 30 -5.46 -5.74 0.33
N GLN A 31 -5.56 -4.69 -0.50
CA GLN A 31 -4.45 -3.85 -0.87
C GLN A 31 -3.95 -3.23 0.43
N ALA A 32 -2.91 -3.85 0.99
CA ALA A 32 -2.21 -3.34 2.16
C ALA A 32 -1.79 -1.90 1.83
N ARG A 33 -2.48 -0.90 2.41
CA ARG A 33 -2.16 0.51 2.22
C ARG A 33 -0.71 0.74 2.61
N THR A 34 0.16 0.89 1.62
CA THR A 34 1.57 1.17 1.82
C THR A 34 1.72 2.61 2.26
N ARG A 35 1.78 2.81 3.58
CA ARG A 35 2.00 4.16 4.13
C ARG A 35 3.44 4.58 3.85
N VAL A 36 3.62 5.70 3.18
CA VAL A 36 4.93 6.31 2.93
C VAL A 36 5.33 7.13 4.16
N VAL A 37 6.61 7.08 4.50
CA VAL A 37 7.24 7.83 5.58
C VAL A 37 8.51 8.52 5.09
N TYR A 38 8.88 9.58 5.78
CA TYR A 38 10.07 10.39 5.59
C TYR A 38 11.13 9.99 6.61
N ILE A 39 12.36 9.83 6.16
CA ILE A 39 13.50 9.44 6.99
C ILE A 39 14.63 10.43 6.74
N ALA A 40 15.27 10.87 7.82
CA ALA A 40 16.46 11.70 7.75
C ALA A 40 17.68 10.84 8.13
N PRO A 41 18.43 10.26 7.16
CA PRO A 41 19.49 9.29 7.44
C PRO A 41 20.64 9.85 8.29
N HIS A 42 20.86 11.17 8.26
CA HIS A 42 21.91 11.84 9.03
C HIS A 42 21.45 12.35 10.41
N HIS A 43 20.15 12.26 10.73
CA HIS A 43 19.56 12.81 11.96
C HIS A 43 19.03 11.72 12.91
N GLY A 44 19.41 10.46 12.66
CA GLY A 44 19.13 9.31 13.53
C GLY A 44 18.17 8.28 12.93
N LYS A 45 17.80 7.28 13.75
CA LYS A 45 16.91 6.17 13.35
C LYS A 45 15.44 6.49 13.64
N LYS A 46 14.96 7.61 13.09
CA LYS A 46 13.58 8.07 13.24
C LYS A 46 12.88 8.15 11.89
N TYR A 47 11.62 7.69 11.82
CA TYR A 47 10.74 7.92 10.68
C TYR A 47 9.65 8.92 11.05
N HIS A 48 9.15 9.62 10.04
CA HIS A 48 8.15 10.68 10.15
C HIS A 48 7.05 10.48 9.10
N PHE A 49 5.79 10.64 9.43
CA PHE A 49 4.67 10.74 8.50
C PHE A 49 4.61 12.10 7.79
N SER A 50 5.05 13.19 8.42
CA SER A 50 5.07 14.53 7.82
C SER A 50 6.48 15.04 7.55
N ARG A 51 6.68 15.66 6.38
CA ARG A 51 7.93 16.36 6.03
C ARG A 51 8.19 17.61 6.88
N HIS A 52 7.13 18.16 7.50
CA HIS A 52 7.19 19.37 8.32
C HIS A 52 7.29 19.06 9.82
N CYS A 53 7.60 17.82 10.19
CA CYS A 53 7.84 17.45 11.57
C CYS A 53 9.01 18.28 12.14
N ARG A 54 8.90 18.76 13.38
CA ARG A 54 9.95 19.52 14.07
C ARG A 54 11.32 18.80 14.03
N GLY A 55 11.31 17.47 14.10
CA GLY A 55 12.52 16.64 14.02
C GLY A 55 13.20 16.62 12.64
N LEU A 56 12.54 17.14 11.60
CA LEU A 56 13.07 17.27 10.24
C LEU A 56 13.50 18.71 9.89
N ASN A 57 13.29 19.71 10.76
CA ASN A 57 13.62 21.10 10.43
C ASN A 57 15.11 21.33 10.14
N ASN A 58 15.99 20.58 10.82
CA ASN A 58 17.44 20.62 10.58
C ASN A 58 17.91 19.49 9.65
N ALA A 59 16.98 18.68 9.11
CA ALA A 59 17.33 17.57 8.24
C ALA A 59 17.68 18.07 6.84
N GLY A 60 18.99 18.18 6.55
CA GLY A 60 19.47 18.57 5.23
C GLY A 60 19.07 17.60 4.11
N LYS A 61 18.96 16.29 4.42
CA LYS A 61 18.55 15.26 3.47
C LYS A 61 17.39 14.44 4.02
N ILE A 62 16.32 14.36 3.24
CA ILE A 62 15.10 13.60 3.57
C ILE A 62 14.86 12.57 2.46
N THR A 63 14.77 11.30 2.82
CA THR A 63 14.40 10.21 1.90
C THR A 63 13.01 9.70 2.19
N LYS A 64 12.31 9.20 1.17
CA LYS A 64 10.96 8.63 1.29
C LYS A 64 11.07 7.12 1.21
N HIS A 65 10.52 6.43 2.19
CA HIS A 65 10.46 4.98 2.24
C HIS A 65 9.09 4.51 2.70
N THR A 66 8.80 3.22 2.56
CA THR A 66 7.56 2.66 3.11
C THR A 66 7.68 2.45 4.61
N LEU A 67 6.56 2.52 5.32
CA LEU A 67 6.50 2.23 6.76
C LEU A 67 7.03 0.81 7.06
N LYS A 68 6.74 -0.16 6.18
CA LYS A 68 7.25 -1.52 6.29
C LYS A 68 8.78 -1.55 6.25
N TRP A 69 9.38 -0.83 5.30
CA TRP A 69 10.84 -0.70 5.21
C TRP A 69 11.42 -0.04 6.47
N ALA A 70 10.83 1.06 6.93
CA ALA A 70 11.28 1.74 8.14
C ALA A 70 11.26 0.81 9.36
N ARG A 71 10.19 0.04 9.55
CA ARG A 71 10.09 -0.97 10.62
C ARG A 71 11.10 -2.10 10.48
N ALA A 72 11.31 -2.61 9.26
CA ALA A 72 12.28 -3.67 8.98
C ALA A 72 13.72 -3.23 9.27
N HIS A 73 14.03 -1.95 9.08
CA HIS A 73 15.34 -1.36 9.37
C HIS A 73 15.45 -0.77 10.79
N HIS A 74 14.53 -1.13 11.70
CA HIS A 74 14.51 -0.68 13.10
C HIS A 74 14.47 0.85 13.28
N TYR A 75 13.85 1.57 12.35
CA TYR A 75 13.52 2.97 12.56
C TYR A 75 12.34 3.09 13.54
N THR A 76 12.43 4.06 14.45
CA THR A 76 11.40 4.34 15.45
C THR A 76 10.57 5.56 15.06
N LEU A 77 9.33 5.65 15.57
CA LEU A 77 8.49 6.82 15.33
C LEU A 77 9.13 8.06 15.97
N CYS A 78 9.04 9.20 15.29
CA CYS A 78 9.40 10.47 15.89
C CYS A 78 8.38 10.86 16.97
N GLY A 79 8.85 11.12 18.20
CA GLY A 79 7.99 11.50 19.32
C GLY A 79 7.37 12.91 19.19
N TRP A 80 7.75 13.67 18.16
CA TRP A 80 7.22 14.99 17.86
C TRP A 80 6.07 14.96 16.85
N GLU A 81 5.69 13.77 16.36
CA GLU A 81 4.48 13.65 15.53
C GLU A 81 3.24 13.73 16.41
N LYS A 82 2.39 14.72 16.12
CA LYS A 82 1.04 14.87 16.67
C LYS A 82 0.04 14.59 15.58
#